data_AF-A0AA38CUM4-F1
#
_entry.id   AF-A0AA38CUM4-F1
#
_cell.length_a   1.000
_cell.length_b   1.000
_cell.length_c   1.000
_cell.angle_alpha   90.00
_cell.angle_beta   90.00
_cell.angle_gamma   90.00
#
_symmetry.space_group_name_H-M   'P 1'
#
loop_
_entity.id
_entity.type
_entity.pdbx_description
1 polymer ?
#
loop_
_entity_poly.entity_id
_entity_poly.type
_entity_poly.pdbx_seq_one_letter_code
_entity_poly.pdbx_strand_id
1 'polypeptide(L)'
;MDLPGTWDDLRKQARKLEGQLDEKLASYRRLINTKLEGSEQEHEAGIERLLQQLQNVNAQMQVWVSSGSSDILSHTLTRHREILHDLSQEFIRLRSSFKARREHEALLQNFSARDHGNGDLERNGDSAEQALLKEQAVLQRNTGQMDNVILQAQATLGTLMFQRSTFGNIGSKLSNVSSRLPSGTDGGYATDGGRVGTGIG
;
A
#
# COMPACT_ATOMS: atom_id res chain seq x y z
N MET A 1 -25.51 -0.91 14.69
CA MET A 1 -24.11 -1.14 14.29
C MET A 1 -23.27 -0.21 15.12
N ASP A 2 -22.49 -0.76 16.04
CA ASP A 2 -21.58 0.04 16.85
C ASP A 2 -20.43 0.49 15.96
N LEU A 3 -20.38 1.79 15.67
CA LEU A 3 -19.30 2.37 14.88
C LEU A 3 -17.98 2.20 15.65
N PRO A 4 -16.93 1.65 15.04
CA PRO A 4 -15.66 1.43 15.71
C PRO A 4 -14.99 2.78 16.02
N GLY A 5 -14.96 3.15 17.31
CA GLY A 5 -14.38 4.41 17.83
C GLY A 5 -14.99 5.68 17.24
N THR A 6 -14.80 6.84 17.86
CA THR A 6 -15.17 8.10 17.19
C THR A 6 -14.15 8.37 16.08
N TRP A 7 -14.55 8.99 14.97
CA TRP A 7 -13.63 9.42 13.91
C TRP A 7 -12.40 10.17 14.45
N ASP A 8 -12.60 11.06 15.43
CA ASP A 8 -11.52 11.81 16.05
C ASP A 8 -10.55 10.92 16.84
N ASP A 9 -11.05 9.85 17.47
CA ASP A 9 -10.23 8.87 18.19
C ASP A 9 -9.35 8.07 17.22
N LEU A 10 -9.91 7.64 16.08
CA LEU A 10 -9.15 6.98 15.03
C LEU A 10 -8.02 7.87 14.50
N ARG A 11 -8.28 9.17 14.29
CA ARG A 11 -7.24 10.11 13.84
C ARG A 11 -6.12 10.29 14.86
N LYS A 12 -6.48 10.43 16.14
CA LYS A 12 -5.49 10.52 17.23
C LYS A 12 -4.66 9.25 17.30
N GLN A 13 -5.29 8.10 17.15
CA GLN A 13 -4.61 6.81 17.12
C GLN A 13 -3.65 6.68 15.94
N ALA A 14 -4.08 7.07 14.73
CA ALA A 14 -3.24 7.06 13.53
C ALA A 14 -1.99 7.93 13.74
N ARG A 15 -2.15 9.19 14.18
CA ARG A 15 -1.02 10.09 14.44
C ARG A 15 -0.06 9.56 15.50
N LYS A 16 -0.58 8.91 16.53
CA LYS A 16 0.25 8.27 17.57
C LYS A 16 1.06 7.12 16.99
N LEU A 17 0.45 6.26 16.17
CA LEU A 17 1.13 5.13 15.52
C LEU A 17 2.17 5.61 14.50
N GLU A 18 1.88 6.66 13.74
CA GLU A 18 2.81 7.31 12.82
C GLU A 18 4.07 7.80 13.57
N GLY A 19 3.90 8.55 14.66
CA GLY A 19 5.04 9.01 15.47
C GLY A 19 5.84 7.86 16.09
N GLN A 20 5.18 6.81 16.57
CA GLN A 20 5.86 5.61 17.09
C GLN A 20 6.64 4.87 16.00
N LEU A 21 6.11 4.82 14.78
CA LEU A 21 6.80 4.23 13.63
C LEU A 21 8.04 5.03 13.27
N ASP A 22 7.94 6.36 13.18
CA ASP A 22 9.08 7.23 12.90
C ASP A 22 10.23 7.03 13.92
N GLU A 23 9.90 7.01 15.21
CA GLU A 23 10.87 6.79 16.28
C GLU A 23 11.52 5.40 16.17
N LYS A 24 10.73 4.35 15.92
CA LYS A 24 11.25 2.99 15.76
C LYS A 24 12.10 2.82 14.51
N LEU A 25 11.72 3.43 13.38
CA LEU A 25 12.50 3.45 12.15
C LEU A 25 13.82 4.20 12.34
N ALA A 26 13.81 5.32 13.05
CA ALA A 26 15.03 6.05 13.40
C ALA A 26 15.96 5.22 14.29
N SER A 27 15.42 4.51 15.28
CA SER A 27 16.19 3.59 16.12
C SER A 27 16.76 2.43 15.31
N TYR A 28 15.97 1.83 14.42
CA TYR A 28 16.41 0.73 13.57
C TYR A 28 17.52 1.18 12.61
N ARG A 29 17.40 2.36 12.00
CA ARG A 29 18.47 2.99 11.20
C ARG A 29 19.78 3.18 11.98
N ARG A 30 19.70 3.55 13.26
CA ARG A 30 20.91 3.65 14.11
C ARG A 30 21.52 2.28 14.37
N LEU A 31 20.71 1.28 14.69
CA LEU A 31 21.15 -0.10 14.93
C LEU A 31 21.89 -0.67 13.72
N ILE A 32 21.37 -0.43 12.51
CA ILE A 32 22.00 -0.82 11.25
C ILE A 32 23.42 -0.25 11.12
N ASN A 33 23.69 0.93 11.67
CA ASN A 33 25.02 1.55 11.60
C ASN A 33 25.96 1.10 12.72
N THR A 34 25.46 0.57 13.84
CA THR A 34 26.25 0.26 15.04
C THR A 34 26.64 -1.22 15.17
N LYS A 35 26.36 -2.08 14.18
CA LYS A 35 26.69 -3.52 14.18
C LYS A 35 26.24 -4.29 15.44
N LEU A 36 25.08 -3.92 16.00
CA LEU A 36 24.49 -4.64 17.13
C LEU A 36 23.76 -5.88 16.61
N GLU A 37 24.51 -6.96 16.43
CA GLU A 37 24.01 -8.29 16.03
C GLU A 37 23.06 -8.84 17.11
N GLY A 38 21.83 -9.20 16.72
CA GLY A 38 20.92 -10.01 17.55
C GLY A 38 19.65 -9.32 18.06
N SER A 39 19.51 -8.00 17.93
CA SER A 39 18.25 -7.28 18.23
C SER A 39 17.46 -6.89 16.97
N GLU A 40 17.99 -7.15 15.76
CA GLU A 40 17.34 -6.69 14.53
C GLU A 40 15.95 -7.28 14.33
N GLN A 41 15.75 -8.57 14.62
CA GLN A 41 14.48 -9.27 14.40
C GLN A 41 13.40 -8.73 15.34
N GLU A 42 13.78 -8.35 16.55
CA GLU A 42 12.87 -7.73 17.51
C GLU A 42 12.42 -6.35 17.03
N HIS A 43 13.36 -5.55 16.50
CA HIS A 43 13.07 -4.25 15.92
C HIS A 43 12.18 -4.36 14.66
N GLU A 44 12.50 -5.28 13.74
CA GLU A 44 11.71 -5.56 12.54
C GLU A 44 10.29 -6.00 12.90
N ALA A 45 10.14 -6.99 13.78
CA ALA A 45 8.83 -7.46 14.22
C ALA A 45 8.04 -6.37 14.97
N GLY A 46 8.72 -5.45 15.67
CA GLY A 46 8.08 -4.28 16.28
C GLY A 46 7.52 -3.30 15.24
N ILE A 47 8.30 -3.00 14.21
CA ILE A 47 7.90 -2.11 13.12
C ILE A 47 6.75 -2.73 12.31
N GLU A 48 6.83 -4.02 11.96
CA GLU A 48 5.77 -4.73 11.24
C GLU A 48 4.44 -4.72 12.01
N ARG A 49 4.47 -4.91 13.33
CA ARG A 49 3.27 -4.82 14.17
C ARG A 49 2.66 -3.42 14.14
N LEU A 50 3.48 -2.37 14.23
CA LEU A 50 2.99 -0.98 14.19
C LEU A 50 2.40 -0.63 12.81
N LEU A 51 3.04 -1.08 11.71
CA LEU A 51 2.51 -0.91 10.35
C LEU A 51 1.15 -1.60 10.18
N GLN A 52 1.00 -2.83 10.67
CA GLN A 52 -0.27 -3.55 10.66
C GLN A 52 -1.36 -2.84 11.47
N GLN A 53 -1.01 -2.29 12.64
CA GLN A 53 -1.95 -1.52 13.46
C GLN A 53 -2.41 -0.25 12.74
N LEU A 54 -1.48 0.51 12.13
CA LEU A 54 -1.82 1.72 11.38
C LEU A 54 -2.68 1.39 10.15
N GLN A 55 -2.39 0.28 9.46
CA GLN A 55 -3.22 -0.23 8.37
C GLN A 55 -4.65 -0.56 8.85
N ASN A 56 -4.79 -1.19 10.02
CA ASN A 56 -6.10 -1.50 10.60
C ASN A 56 -6.88 -0.22 10.92
N VAL A 57 -6.25 0.78 11.54
CA VAL A 57 -6.87 2.08 11.81
C VAL A 57 -7.33 2.76 10.51
N ASN A 58 -6.49 2.76 9.47
CA ASN A 58 -6.86 3.30 8.15
C ASN A 58 -8.03 2.54 7.51
N ALA A 59 -8.15 1.22 7.74
CA ALA A 59 -9.29 0.43 7.29
C ALA A 59 -10.58 0.82 8.05
N GLN A 60 -10.51 1.04 9.36
CA GLN A 60 -11.65 1.53 10.15
C GLN A 60 -12.09 2.93 9.72
N MET A 61 -11.14 3.84 9.47
CA MET A 61 -11.44 5.16 8.89
C MET A 61 -12.11 5.06 7.52
N GLN A 62 -11.77 4.07 6.69
CA GLN A 62 -12.44 3.86 5.41
C GLN A 62 -13.92 3.53 5.57
N VAL A 63 -14.30 2.79 6.62
CA VAL A 63 -15.72 2.50 6.91
C VAL A 63 -16.49 3.79 7.16
N TRP A 64 -15.89 4.74 7.90
CA TRP A 64 -16.47 6.07 8.16
C TRP A 64 -16.59 6.92 6.89
N VAL A 65 -15.56 6.92 6.03
CA VAL A 65 -15.60 7.62 4.73
C VAL A 65 -16.64 7.00 3.80
N SER A 66 -16.84 5.69 3.85
CA SER A 66 -17.85 5.00 3.04
C SER A 66 -19.27 5.18 3.57
N SER A 67 -19.45 5.44 4.87
CA SER A 67 -20.77 5.66 5.49
C SER A 67 -21.23 7.12 5.46
N GLY A 68 -20.33 8.08 5.23
CA GLY A 68 -20.65 9.50 5.09
C GLY A 68 -19.92 10.17 3.92
N SER A 69 -20.66 10.84 3.03
CA SER A 69 -20.09 11.59 1.89
C SER A 69 -19.49 12.93 2.33
N SER A 70 -18.43 12.92 3.14
CA SER A 70 -17.70 14.13 3.51
C SER A 70 -16.31 14.13 2.89
N ASP A 71 -16.08 15.07 1.97
CA ASP A 71 -14.79 15.24 1.27
C ASP A 71 -13.62 15.42 2.24
N ILE A 72 -13.86 16.08 3.38
CA ILE A 72 -12.84 16.33 4.41
C ILE A 72 -12.35 15.02 5.04
N LEU A 73 -13.25 14.08 5.30
CA LEU A 73 -12.90 12.77 5.87
C LEU A 73 -12.10 11.96 4.83
N SER A 74 -12.53 12.00 3.57
CA SER A 74 -11.84 11.37 2.44
C SER A 74 -10.40 11.88 2.30
N HIS A 75 -10.20 13.21 2.29
CA HIS A 75 -8.87 13.80 2.18
C HIS A 75 -7.97 13.43 3.36
N THR A 76 -8.52 13.45 4.58
CA THR A 76 -7.77 13.08 5.79
C THR A 76 -7.33 11.62 5.72
N LEU A 77 -8.20 10.70 5.29
CA LEU A 77 -7.85 9.30 5.11
C LEU A 77 -6.80 9.10 4.02
N THR A 78 -6.92 9.81 2.89
CA THR A 78 -5.91 9.78 1.84
C THR A 78 -4.53 10.14 2.39
N ARG A 79 -4.45 11.19 3.21
CA ARG A 79 -3.19 11.59 3.84
C ARG A 79 -2.59 10.51 4.74
N HIS A 80 -3.41 9.87 5.58
CA HIS A 80 -2.93 8.77 6.44
C HIS A 80 -2.46 7.55 5.65
N ARG A 81 -3.02 7.31 4.45
CA ARG A 81 -2.55 6.25 3.55
C ARG A 81 -1.21 6.57 2.89
N GLU A 82 -1.01 7.80 2.46
CA GLU A 82 0.27 8.27 1.93
C GLU A 82 1.37 8.11 2.98
N ILE A 83 1.12 8.54 4.22
CA ILE A 83 2.09 8.39 5.32
C ILE A 83 2.40 6.91 5.59
N LEU A 84 1.38 6.05 5.69
CA LEU A 84 1.59 4.61 5.87
C LEU A 84 2.43 4.02 4.72
N HIS A 85 2.17 4.45 3.48
CA HIS A 85 2.93 4.01 2.32
C HIS A 85 4.40 4.43 2.42
N ASP A 86 4.67 5.71 2.71
CA ASP A 86 6.03 6.24 2.83
C ASP A 86 6.83 5.53 3.94
N LEU A 87 6.22 5.32 5.11
CA LEU A 87 6.82 4.60 6.25
C LEU A 87 7.11 3.14 5.89
N SER A 88 6.20 2.48 5.18
CA SER A 88 6.40 1.10 4.71
C SER A 88 7.56 1.01 3.72
N GLN A 89 7.65 1.96 2.80
CA GLN A 89 8.75 2.02 1.84
C GLN A 89 10.09 2.29 2.51
N GLU A 90 10.13 3.19 3.50
CA GLU A 90 11.34 3.42 4.30
C GLU A 90 11.78 2.14 5.01
N PHE A 91 10.86 1.42 5.66
CA PHE A 91 11.17 0.17 6.34
C PHE A 91 11.79 -0.87 5.40
N ILE A 92 11.19 -1.07 4.22
CA ILE A 92 11.71 -2.01 3.21
C ILE A 92 13.13 -1.61 2.78
N ARG A 93 13.36 -0.33 2.49
CA ARG A 93 14.70 0.18 2.13
C ARG A 93 15.73 -0.06 3.23
N LEU A 94 15.37 0.19 4.50
CA LEU A 94 16.25 -0.03 5.64
C LEU A 94 16.60 -1.51 5.81
N ARG A 95 15.61 -2.41 5.75
CA ARG A 95 15.81 -3.85 5.88
C ARG A 95 16.71 -4.41 4.78
N SER A 96 16.51 -3.96 3.54
CA SER A 96 17.37 -4.34 2.41
C SER A 96 18.81 -3.82 2.60
N SER A 97 18.97 -2.58 3.04
CA SER A 97 20.29 -2.00 3.32
C SER A 97 21.02 -2.73 4.45
N PHE A 98 20.29 -3.19 5.47
CA PHE A 98 20.86 -3.98 6.56
C PHE A 98 21.32 -5.35 6.08
N LYS A 99 20.46 -6.08 5.36
CA LYS A 99 20.80 -7.41 4.82
C LYS A 99 22.05 -7.37 3.95
N ALA A 100 22.14 -6.40 3.02
CA ALA A 100 23.30 -6.22 2.17
C ALA A 100 24.60 -5.95 2.95
N ARG A 101 24.53 -5.15 4.02
CA ARG A 101 25.68 -4.89 4.89
C ARG A 101 26.13 -6.12 5.67
N ARG A 102 25.18 -6.89 6.21
CA ARG A 102 25.48 -8.13 6.93
C ARG A 102 26.11 -9.18 6.01
N GLU A 103 25.60 -9.32 4.79
CA GLU A 103 26.20 -10.21 3.78
C GLU A 103 27.62 -9.78 3.43
N HIS A 104 27.85 -8.47 3.24
CA HIS A 104 29.20 -7.93 3.01
C HIS A 104 30.16 -8.20 4.19
N GLU A 105 29.70 -8.03 5.43
CA GLU A 105 30.50 -8.34 6.62
C GLU A 105 30.81 -9.83 6.75
N ALA A 106 29.84 -10.71 6.51
CA ALA A 106 30.06 -12.15 6.52
C ALA A 106 31.09 -12.60 5.45
N LEU A 107 31.05 -11.99 4.26
CA LEU A 107 32.05 -12.24 3.22
C LEU A 107 33.45 -11.76 3.62
N LEU A 108 33.57 -10.55 4.19
CA LEU A 108 34.85 -10.02 4.69
C LEU A 108 35.42 -10.87 5.83
N GLN A 109 34.57 -11.36 6.73
CA GLN A 109 34.99 -12.25 7.82
C GLN A 109 35.52 -13.58 7.28
N ASN A 110 34.85 -14.17 6.29
CA ASN A 110 35.30 -15.40 5.64
C ASN A 110 36.61 -15.20 4.86
N PHE A 111 36.79 -14.04 4.21
CA PHE A 111 38.04 -13.70 3.53
C PHE A 111 39.20 -13.49 4.53
N SER A 112 38.98 -12.70 5.58
CA SER A 112 39.98 -12.46 6.63
C SER A 112 40.42 -13.76 7.32
N ALA A 113 39.47 -14.66 7.60
CA ALA A 113 39.77 -15.98 8.14
C ALA A 113 40.60 -16.86 7.20
N ARG A 114 40.47 -16.66 5.88
CA ARG A 114 41.22 -17.42 4.86
C ARG A 114 42.60 -16.84 4.58
N ASP A 115 42.72 -15.51 4.61
CA ASP A 115 43.98 -14.78 4.46
C ASP A 115 44.92 -15.02 5.65
N HIS A 116 44.38 -15.09 6.88
CA HIS A 116 45.14 -15.46 8.08
C HIS A 116 45.58 -16.93 8.11
N GLY A 117 44.98 -17.78 7.26
CA GLY A 117 45.37 -19.19 7.11
C GLY A 117 46.43 -19.43 6.04
N ASN A 118 46.73 -18.45 5.18
CA ASN A 118 47.61 -18.64 4.03
C ASN A 118 48.37 -17.34 3.72
N GLY A 119 49.43 -17.07 4.49
CA GLY A 119 50.26 -15.87 4.40
C GLY A 119 51.15 -15.77 3.14
N ASP A 120 50.60 -16.01 1.95
CA ASP A 120 51.35 -15.88 0.69
C ASP A 120 50.43 -15.72 -0.54
N LEU A 121 49.65 -14.63 -0.65
CA LEU A 121 48.98 -14.30 -1.93
C LEU A 121 48.87 -12.78 -2.14
N GLU A 122 50.02 -12.14 -2.29
CA GLU A 122 50.10 -10.83 -2.92
C GLU A 122 49.69 -10.97 -4.41
N ARG A 123 48.81 -10.07 -4.91
CA ARG A 123 48.52 -9.78 -6.34
C ARG A 123 47.24 -10.31 -7.01
N ASN A 124 46.07 -10.24 -6.37
CA ASN A 124 44.79 -10.43 -7.10
C ASN A 124 43.59 -9.55 -6.64
N GLY A 125 43.86 -8.41 -5.98
CA GLY A 125 42.83 -7.53 -5.41
C GLY A 125 41.89 -6.86 -6.43
N ASP A 126 42.40 -6.47 -7.60
CA ASP A 126 41.66 -5.64 -8.56
C ASP A 126 40.51 -6.38 -9.27
N SER A 127 40.61 -7.71 -9.44
CA SER A 127 39.60 -8.49 -10.14
C SER A 127 38.37 -8.79 -9.26
N ALA A 128 38.56 -8.87 -7.94
CA ALA A 128 37.48 -9.12 -7.00
C ALA A 128 36.64 -7.85 -6.79
N GLU A 129 37.29 -6.70 -6.63
CA GLU A 129 36.61 -5.41 -6.46
C GLU A 129 35.74 -5.05 -7.68
N GLN A 130 36.24 -5.28 -8.90
CA GLN A 130 35.47 -5.07 -10.12
C GLN A 130 34.29 -6.04 -10.27
N ALA A 131 34.42 -7.29 -9.82
CA ALA A 131 33.32 -8.25 -9.82
C ALA A 131 32.22 -7.84 -8.83
N LEU A 132 32.60 -7.34 -7.65
CA LEU A 132 31.68 -6.87 -6.61
C LEU A 132 30.91 -5.62 -7.04
N LEU A 133 31.56 -4.64 -7.68
CA LEU A 133 30.88 -3.46 -8.23
C LEU A 133 29.86 -3.83 -9.31
N LYS A 134 30.19 -4.83 -10.13
CA LYS A 134 29.30 -5.34 -11.18
C LYS A 134 28.10 -6.08 -10.59
N GLU A 135 28.31 -6.83 -9.51
CA GLU A 135 27.23 -7.49 -8.78
C GLU A 135 26.33 -6.48 -8.05
N GLN A 136 26.91 -5.44 -7.44
CA GLN A 136 26.18 -4.36 -6.79
C GLN A 136 25.22 -3.66 -7.76
N ALA A 137 25.64 -3.43 -9.01
CA ALA A 137 24.79 -2.88 -10.06
C ALA A 137 23.65 -3.85 -10.47
N VAL A 138 23.88 -5.16 -10.43
CA VAL A 138 22.87 -6.18 -10.72
C VAL A 138 21.87 -6.32 -9.57
N LEU A 139 22.33 -6.28 -8.32
CA LEU A 139 21.48 -6.32 -7.13
C LEU A 139 20.58 -5.09 -7.04
N GLN A 140 21.11 -3.88 -7.27
CA GLN A 140 20.30 -2.67 -7.34
C GLN A 140 19.21 -2.76 -8.43
N ARG A 141 19.49 -3.44 -9.55
CA ARG A 141 18.55 -3.62 -10.65
C ARG A 141 17.49 -4.69 -10.37
N ASN A 142 17.82 -5.75 -9.62
CA ASN A 142 16.88 -6.82 -9.25
C ASN A 142 15.98 -6.46 -8.05
N THR A 143 16.45 -5.65 -7.09
CA THR A 143 15.65 -5.21 -5.93
C THR A 143 14.37 -4.48 -6.36
N GLY A 144 14.40 -3.70 -7.45
CA GLY A 144 13.21 -3.03 -7.96
C GLY A 144 12.11 -3.97 -8.49
N GLN A 145 12.42 -5.22 -8.86
CA GLN A 145 11.45 -6.12 -9.52
C GLN A 145 10.61 -6.96 -8.53
N MET A 146 11.15 -7.37 -7.37
CA MET A 146 10.37 -8.11 -6.35
C MET A 146 9.37 -7.21 -5.61
N ASP A 147 9.76 -5.97 -5.31
CA ASP A 147 8.88 -5.01 -4.63
C ASP A 147 7.74 -4.54 -5.55
N ASN A 148 7.96 -4.51 -6.87
CA ASN A 148 6.91 -4.24 -7.85
C ASN A 148 5.80 -5.29 -7.81
N VAL A 149 6.07 -6.57 -7.48
CA VAL A 149 5.00 -7.58 -7.40
C VAL A 149 4.11 -7.37 -6.16
N ILE A 150 4.68 -6.96 -5.02
CA ILE A 150 3.94 -6.69 -3.78
C ILE A 150 3.18 -5.35 -3.89
N LEU A 151 3.82 -4.31 -4.43
CA LEU A 151 3.19 -3.03 -4.70
C LEU A 151 2.13 -3.11 -5.80
N GLN A 152 2.36 -3.88 -6.87
CA GLN A 152 1.37 -4.10 -7.91
C GLN A 152 0.20 -4.93 -7.38
N ALA A 153 0.41 -5.88 -6.47
CA ALA A 153 -0.70 -6.56 -5.80
C ALA A 153 -1.53 -5.59 -4.92
N GLN A 154 -0.88 -4.70 -4.15
CA GLN A 154 -1.58 -3.70 -3.34
C GLN A 154 -2.25 -2.58 -4.16
N ALA A 155 -1.61 -2.11 -5.24
CA ALA A 155 -2.18 -1.14 -6.17
C ALA A 155 -3.32 -1.74 -7.00
N THR A 156 -3.23 -3.03 -7.38
CA THR A 156 -4.32 -3.75 -8.04
C THR A 156 -5.48 -3.97 -7.06
N LEU A 157 -5.21 -4.26 -5.78
CA LEU A 157 -6.24 -4.30 -4.74
C LEU A 157 -6.93 -2.93 -4.58
N GLY A 158 -6.15 -1.84 -4.51
CA GLY A 158 -6.68 -0.48 -4.42
C GLY A 158 -7.51 -0.07 -5.65
N THR A 159 -7.07 -0.45 -6.85
CA THR A 159 -7.78 -0.20 -8.10
C THR A 159 -9.06 -1.02 -8.20
N LEU A 160 -9.04 -2.30 -7.80
CA LEU A 160 -10.24 -3.15 -7.73
C LEU A 160 -11.24 -2.63 -6.68
N MET A 161 -10.76 -2.11 -5.55
CA MET A 161 -11.61 -1.47 -4.54
C MET A 161 -12.22 -0.16 -5.04
N PHE A 162 -11.45 0.68 -5.76
CA PHE A 162 -11.94 1.91 -6.37
C PHE A 162 -12.95 1.62 -7.50
N GLN A 163 -12.70 0.58 -8.31
CA GLN A 163 -13.65 0.10 -9.31
C GLN A 163 -14.94 -0.41 -8.65
N ARG A 164 -14.88 -1.19 -7.56
CA ARG A 164 -16.07 -1.62 -6.81
C ARG A 164 -16.87 -0.43 -6.25
N SER A 165 -16.21 0.59 -5.73
CA SER A 165 -16.86 1.82 -5.27
C SER A 165 -17.53 2.59 -6.42
N THR A 166 -16.89 2.61 -7.60
CA THR A 166 -17.42 3.28 -8.80
C THR A 166 -18.61 2.52 -9.39
N PHE A 167 -18.56 1.18 -9.44
CA PHE A 167 -19.69 0.34 -9.86
C PHE A 167 -20.85 0.37 -8.86
N GLY A 168 -20.59 0.48 -7.56
CA GLY A 168 -21.62 0.71 -6.55
C GLY A 168 -22.43 1.99 -6.81
N ASN A 169 -21.73 3.06 -7.20
CA ASN A 169 -22.36 4.34 -7.56
C ASN A 169 -23.12 4.28 -8.90
N ILE A 170 -22.68 3.44 -9.84
CA ILE A 170 -23.40 3.20 -11.10
C ILE A 170 -24.70 2.42 -10.83
N GLY A 171 -24.67 1.43 -9.94
CA GLY A 171 -25.87 0.68 -9.52
C GLY A 171 -26.94 1.58 -8.89
N SER A 172 -26.54 2.52 -8.03
CA SER A 172 -27.48 3.50 -7.47
C SER A 172 -28.02 4.49 -8.51
N LYS A 173 -27.21 4.88 -9.51
CA LYS A 173 -27.67 5.73 -10.62
C LYS A 173 -28.62 4.97 -11.55
N LEU A 174 -28.37 3.69 -11.83
CA LEU A 174 -29.24 2.84 -12.66
C LEU A 174 -30.56 2.51 -11.95
N SER A 175 -30.53 2.27 -10.63
CA SER A 175 -31.74 2.11 -9.81
C SER A 175 -32.59 3.39 -9.79
N ASN A 176 -31.95 4.56 -9.71
CA ASN A 176 -32.63 5.87 -9.72
C ASN A 176 -33.17 6.26 -11.12
N VAL A 177 -32.60 5.69 -12.20
CA VAL A 177 -33.15 5.81 -13.57
C VAL A 177 -34.29 4.80 -13.77
N SER A 178 -34.19 3.59 -13.21
CA SER A 178 -35.26 2.58 -13.23
C SER A 178 -36.52 3.05 -12.50
N SER A 179 -36.37 3.74 -11.36
CA SER A 179 -37.49 4.36 -10.63
C SER A 179 -38.11 5.58 -11.34
N ARG A 180 -37.53 6.03 -12.46
CA ARG A 180 -38.04 7.11 -13.31
C ARG A 180 -38.54 6.62 -14.66
N LEU A 181 -38.44 5.33 -14.95
CA LEU A 181 -39.13 4.73 -16.09
C LEU A 181 -40.61 4.61 -15.72
N PRO A 182 -41.53 5.27 -16.45
CA PRO A 182 -42.95 5.05 -16.25
C PRO A 182 -43.23 3.60 -16.61
N SER A 183 -43.73 2.81 -15.65
CA SER A 183 -44.31 1.50 -15.94
C SER A 183 -45.56 1.75 -16.78
N GLY A 184 -45.39 1.66 -18.10
CA GLY A 184 -46.46 1.77 -19.09
C GLY A 184 -47.42 0.59 -18.97
N THR A 185 -48.27 0.63 -17.96
CA THR A 185 -49.46 -0.18 -17.84
C THR A 185 -50.58 0.75 -17.43
N ASP A 186 -51.28 1.30 -18.42
CA ASP A 186 -52.70 1.55 -18.24
C ASP A 186 -53.41 1.18 -19.54
N GLY A 187 -54.12 0.06 -19.47
CA GLY A 187 -55.09 -0.34 -20.46
C GLY A 187 -56.46 0.14 -20.01
N GLY A 188 -57.31 0.56 -20.95
CA GLY A 188 -58.69 0.88 -20.59
C GLY A 188 -59.50 1.60 -21.65
N TYR A 189 -60.17 0.80 -22.49
CA TYR A 189 -61.53 0.95 -23.01
C TYR A 189 -62.08 2.29 -23.55
N ALA A 190 -62.66 2.16 -24.76
CA ALA A 190 -63.93 2.75 -25.21
C ALA A 190 -63.96 4.27 -25.44
N THR A 191 -64.69 4.86 -26.39
CA THR A 191 -65.57 4.49 -27.51
C THR A 191 -65.90 5.82 -28.20
N ASP A 192 -66.21 5.75 -29.50
CA ASP A 192 -67.19 6.61 -30.18
C ASP A 192 -66.85 8.07 -30.57
N GLY A 193 -67.38 8.48 -31.73
CA GLY A 193 -67.43 9.87 -32.19
C GLY A 193 -66.85 10.12 -33.58
N GLY A 194 -67.58 9.71 -34.62
CA GLY A 194 -67.18 9.88 -36.02
C GLY A 194 -67.01 11.34 -36.51
N ARG A 195 -66.31 11.49 -37.64
CA ARG A 195 -66.64 12.54 -38.62
C ARG A 195 -66.17 12.19 -40.03
N VAL A 196 -67.16 12.22 -40.89
CA VAL A 196 -67.18 12.15 -42.35
C VAL A 196 -66.28 13.23 -42.97
N GLY A 197 -65.58 12.90 -44.05
CA GLY A 197 -64.74 13.85 -44.81
C GLY A 197 -64.24 13.28 -46.13
N THR A 198 -65.12 13.36 -47.14
CA THR A 198 -64.92 13.16 -48.59
C THR A 198 -63.64 13.77 -49.16
N GLY A 199 -63.02 13.12 -50.16
CA GLY A 199 -61.97 13.75 -50.96
C GLY A 199 -61.25 12.90 -52.02
N ILE A 200 -61.96 12.57 -53.12
CA ILE A 200 -61.51 12.54 -54.53
C ILE A 200 -60.13 11.93 -54.93
N GLY A 201 -60.20 10.93 -55.82
CA GLY A 201 -59.12 10.39 -56.63
C GLY A 201 -59.58 9.12 -57.34
#